data_AF-W1Y9U4-F1
#
_entry.id   AF-W1Y9U4-F1
#
_cell.length_a   1.000
_cell.length_b   1.000
_cell.length_c   1.000
_cell.angle_alpha   90.00
_cell.angle_beta   90.00
_cell.angle_gamma   90.00
#
_symmetry.space_group_name_H-M   'P 1'
#
loop_
_entity.id
_entity.type
_entity.pdbx_description
1 polymer ?
#
loop_
_entity_poly.entity_id
_entity_poly.type
_entity_poly.pdbx_seq_one_letter_code
_entity_poly.pdbx_strand_id
1 'polypeptide(L)'
;MEQVVPMDRLVCGDVGYGKTEIAVRAAFKAVQDGKQVAVLVPTTLLVQQHFQTFTERYAGFPVKVAALSRFQTDAEARETLEGIKRGTV
;
A
#
# COMPACT_ATOMS: atom_id res chain seq x y z
N MET A 1 13.99 -1.34 7.05
CA MET A 1 14.05 -2.76 7.42
C MET A 1 15.52 -3.15 7.32
N GLU A 2 16.36 -2.63 8.24
CA GLU A 2 17.82 -2.65 8.06
C GLU A 2 18.48 -3.90 8.64
N GLN A 3 17.80 -4.51 9.61
CA GLN A 3 18.28 -5.72 10.24
C GLN A 3 17.86 -6.92 9.41
N VAL A 4 18.72 -7.94 9.41
CA VAL A 4 18.46 -9.22 8.76
C VAL A 4 17.28 -9.98 9.37
N VAL A 5 16.89 -9.64 10.60
CA VAL A 5 15.75 -10.22 11.29
C VAL A 5 14.45 -9.57 10.78
N PRO A 6 13.40 -10.36 10.47
CA PRO A 6 12.11 -9.82 10.04
C PRO A 6 11.56 -8.77 11.01
N MET A 7 11.01 -7.69 10.46
CA MET A 7 10.39 -6.63 11.25
C MET A 7 8.97 -7.05 11.65
N ASP A 8 8.70 -7.06 12.96
CA ASP A 8 7.36 -7.20 13.52
C ASP A 8 7.15 -6.07 14.55
N ARG A 9 6.33 -5.07 14.20
CA ARG A 9 6.10 -3.88 15.02
C ARG A 9 4.63 -3.48 15.01
N LEU A 10 4.12 -3.20 16.20
CA LEU A 10 2.84 -2.53 16.41
C LEU A 10 3.07 -1.05 16.67
N VAL A 11 2.44 -0.19 15.86
CA VAL A 11 2.46 1.27 16.06
C VAL A 11 1.09 1.72 16.54
N CYS A 12 1.01 2.17 17.80
CA CYS A 12 -0.20 2.71 18.40
C CYS A 12 -0.20 4.24 18.33
N GLY A 13 -1.38 4.82 18.11
CA GLY A 13 -1.57 6.27 18.15
C GLY A 13 -3.00 6.63 17.78
N ASP A 14 -3.46 7.81 18.20
CA ASP A 14 -4.84 8.24 17.95
C ASP A 14 -5.06 8.65 16.49
N VAL A 15 -6.33 8.88 16.14
CA VAL A 15 -6.71 9.41 14.82
C VAL A 15 -5.98 10.76 14.61
N GLY A 16 -5.36 10.94 13.44
CA GLY A 16 -4.61 12.16 13.10
C GLY A 16 -3.13 12.17 13.47
N TYR A 17 -2.62 11.19 14.22
CA TYR A 17 -1.20 11.16 14.67
C TYR A 17 -0.20 10.68 13.59
N GLY A 18 -0.57 10.74 12.31
CA GLY A 18 0.37 10.44 11.22
C GLY A 18 0.76 8.97 11.06
N LYS A 19 0.01 8.01 11.61
CA LYS A 19 0.27 6.56 11.41
C LYS A 19 0.37 6.19 9.92
N THR A 20 -0.48 6.80 9.09
CA THR A 20 -0.46 6.59 7.64
C THR A 20 0.84 7.11 7.01
N GLU A 21 1.43 8.20 7.51
CA GLU A 21 2.69 8.73 6.99
C GLU A 21 3.86 7.77 7.26
N ILE A 22 3.87 7.12 8.43
CA ILE A 22 4.86 6.07 8.74
C ILE A 22 4.73 4.90 7.75
N ALA A 23 3.49 4.46 7.49
CA ALA A 23 3.23 3.38 6.54
C ALA A 23 3.65 3.76 5.10
N VAL A 24 3.35 4.97 4.65
CA VAL A 24 3.76 5.50 3.33
C VAL A 24 5.28 5.51 3.20
N ARG A 25 6.02 6.02 4.19
CA ARG A 25 7.49 6.06 4.14
C ARG A 25 8.11 4.65 4.17
N ALA A 26 7.56 3.76 4.99
CA ALA A 26 8.02 2.36 5.06
C ALA A 26 7.79 1.63 3.74
N ALA A 27 6.60 1.81 3.14
CA ALA A 27 6.25 1.25 1.84
C ALA A 27 7.16 1.80 0.73
N PHE A 28 7.36 3.11 0.67
CA PHE A 28 8.21 3.72 -0.34
C PHE A 28 9.65 3.22 -0.28
N LYS A 29 10.20 3.02 0.93
CA LYS A 29 11.52 2.42 1.10
C LYS A 29 11.58 0.99 0.53
N ALA A 30 10.58 0.15 0.84
CA ALA A 30 10.54 -1.22 0.31
C ALA A 30 10.42 -1.25 -1.22
N VAL A 31 9.65 -0.33 -1.81
CA VAL A 31 9.53 -0.20 -3.27
C VAL A 31 10.85 0.22 -3.91
N GLN A 32 11.60 1.15 -3.30
CA GLN A 32 12.94 1.51 -3.79
C GLN A 32 13.92 0.32 -3.78
N ASP A 33 13.76 -0.60 -2.83
CA ASP A 33 14.54 -1.84 -2.76
C ASP A 33 14.01 -2.94 -3.72
N GLY A 34 13.11 -2.58 -4.65
CA GLY A 34 12.55 -3.46 -5.68
C GLY A 34 11.56 -4.50 -5.14
N LYS A 35 10.91 -4.22 -4.00
CA LYS A 35 9.91 -5.12 -3.39
C LYS A 35 8.49 -4.56 -3.58
N GLN A 36 7.51 -5.46 -3.70
CA GLN A 36 6.09 -5.11 -3.64
C GLN A 36 5.65 -4.90 -2.20
N VAL A 37 4.60 -4.08 -2.01
CA VAL A 37 4.02 -3.77 -0.69
C VAL A 37 2.52 -3.99 -0.71
N ALA A 38 1.99 -4.65 0.31
CA ALA A 38 0.56 -4.82 0.55
C ALA A 38 0.13 -4.04 1.80
N VAL A 39 -1.00 -3.33 1.70
CA VAL A 39 -1.64 -2.64 2.83
C VAL A 39 -3.02 -3.25 3.03
N LEU A 40 -3.18 -4.04 4.09
CA LEU A 40 -4.46 -4.66 4.45
C LEU A 40 -5.22 -3.74 5.41
N VAL A 41 -6.51 -3.56 5.14
CA VAL A 41 -7.39 -2.66 5.89
C VAL A 41 -8.74 -3.34 6.16
N PRO A 42 -9.46 -2.97 7.24
CA PRO A 42 -10.62 -3.74 7.67
C PRO A 42 -11.91 -3.49 6.88
N THR A 43 -11.99 -2.40 6.09
CA THR A 43 -13.20 -2.06 5.35
C THR A 43 -12.90 -1.53 3.94
N THR A 44 -13.84 -1.73 3.03
CA THR A 44 -13.78 -1.23 1.64
C THR A 44 -13.58 0.28 1.57
N LEU A 45 -14.20 1.04 2.48
CA LEU A 45 -14.05 2.49 2.55
C LEU A 45 -12.60 2.89 2.90
N LEU A 46 -11.96 2.17 3.81
CA LEU A 46 -10.56 2.43 4.14
C LEU A 46 -9.64 2.06 2.98
N VAL A 47 -9.98 1.09 2.12
CA VAL A 47 -9.21 0.83 0.90
C VAL A 47 -9.18 2.08 0.02
N GLN A 48 -10.33 2.72 -0.21
CA GLN A 48 -10.38 3.96 -1.01
C GLN A 48 -9.60 5.10 -0.37
N GLN A 49 -9.76 5.33 0.95
CA GLN A 49 -9.05 6.39 1.65
C GLN A 49 -7.52 6.21 1.59
N HIS A 50 -7.04 4.99 1.84
CA HIS A 50 -5.62 4.68 1.75
C HIS A 50 -5.13 4.72 0.30
N PHE A 51 -5.90 4.21 -0.67
CA PHE A 51 -5.56 4.26 -2.08
C PHE A 51 -5.36 5.69 -2.57
N GLN A 52 -6.29 6.61 -2.25
CA GLN A 52 -6.16 8.02 -2.58
C GLN A 52 -4.90 8.64 -1.94
N THR A 53 -4.73 8.45 -0.64
CA THR A 53 -3.56 8.97 0.09
C THR A 53 -2.25 8.46 -0.51
N PHE A 54 -2.12 7.16 -0.77
CA PHE A 54 -0.89 6.59 -1.34
C PHE A 54 -0.64 7.08 -2.77
N THR A 55 -1.69 7.18 -3.59
CA THR A 55 -1.59 7.69 -4.96
C THR A 55 -1.13 9.14 -4.98
N GLU A 56 -1.72 10.00 -4.15
CA GLU A 56 -1.32 11.41 -4.01
C GLU A 56 0.13 11.54 -3.54
N ARG A 57 0.53 10.75 -2.53
CA ARG A 57 1.89 10.79 -1.97
C ARG A 57 2.95 10.24 -2.94
N TYR A 58 2.57 9.41 -3.90
CA TYR A 58 3.47 8.82 -4.88
C TYR A 58 3.36 9.42 -6.29
N ALA A 59 2.53 10.45 -6.50
CA ALA A 59 2.27 11.02 -7.83
C ALA A 59 3.53 11.45 -8.62
N GLY A 60 4.61 11.81 -7.93
CA GLY A 60 5.90 12.19 -8.53
C GLY A 60 6.89 11.04 -8.76
N PHE A 61 6.50 9.80 -8.50
CA PHE A 61 7.39 8.64 -8.54
C PHE A 61 6.83 7.55 -9.46
N PRO A 62 7.68 6.71 -10.06
CA PRO A 62 7.26 5.59 -10.91
C PRO A 62 6.75 4.40 -10.05
N VAL A 63 5.87 4.67 -9.10
CA VAL A 63 5.25 3.66 -8.23
C VAL A 63 3.80 3.50 -8.66
N LYS A 64 3.44 2.29 -9.09
CA LYS A 64 2.05 1.97 -9.40
C LYS A 64 1.35 1.55 -8.11
N VAL A 65 0.19 2.13 -7.84
CA VAL A 65 -0.68 1.76 -6.72
C VAL A 65 -1.96 1.18 -7.32
N ALA A 66 -2.46 0.09 -6.76
CA ALA A 66 -3.80 -0.43 -7.07
C ALA A 66 -4.58 -0.74 -5.80
N ALA A 67 -5.90 -0.62 -5.92
CA ALA A 67 -6.85 -0.98 -4.87
C ALA A 67 -7.53 -2.31 -5.22
N LEU A 68 -7.74 -3.15 -4.20
CA LEU A 68 -8.49 -4.40 -4.32
C LEU A 68 -9.51 -4.47 -3.18
N SER A 69 -10.79 -4.39 -3.52
CA SER A 69 -11.91 -4.31 -2.59
C SER A 69 -13.23 -4.60 -3.29
N ARG A 70 -14.34 -4.56 -2.54
CA ARG A 70 -15.70 -4.70 -3.08
C ARG A 70 -16.16 -3.55 -3.99
N PHE A 71 -15.41 -2.46 -4.08
CA PHE A 71 -15.74 -1.34 -4.98
C PHE A 71 -15.11 -1.48 -6.36
N GLN A 72 -14.17 -2.41 -6.55
CA GLN A 72 -13.66 -2.74 -7.88
C GLN A 72 -14.62 -3.71 -8.57
N THR A 73 -14.77 -3.53 -9.87
CA THR A 73 -15.40 -4.52 -10.75
C THR A 73 -14.56 -5.80 -10.80
N ASP A 74 -15.18 -6.92 -11.20
CA ASP A 74 -14.46 -8.19 -11.39
C ASP A 74 -13.29 -8.07 -12.37
N ALA A 75 -13.42 -7.18 -13.38
CA ALA A 75 -12.36 -6.93 -14.36
C ALA A 75 -11.15 -6.21 -13.72
N GLU A 76 -11.40 -5.12 -12.99
CA GLU A 76 -10.35 -4.36 -12.29
C GLU A 76 -9.65 -5.20 -11.21
N ALA A 77 -10.43 -6.02 -10.49
CA ALA A 77 -9.89 -6.94 -9.49
C ALA A 77 -8.97 -7.99 -10.13
N ARG A 78 -9.39 -8.59 -11.26
CA ARG A 78 -8.54 -9.53 -12.03
C ARG A 78 -7.28 -8.86 -12.55
N GLU A 79 -7.40 -7.65 -13.09
CA GLU A 79 -6.23 -6.89 -13.57
C GLU A 79 -5.24 -6.64 -12.44
N THR A 80 -5.72 -6.24 -11.26
CA THR A 80 -4.89 -6.01 -10.08
C THR A 80 -4.18 -7.29 -9.64
N LEU A 81 -4.90 -8.42 -9.58
CA LEU A 81 -4.33 -9.72 -9.21
C LEU A 81 -3.25 -10.20 -10.21
N GLU A 82 -3.51 -10.07 -11.52
CA GLU A 82 -2.52 -10.41 -12.55
C GLU A 82 -1.34 -9.42 -12.57
N GLY A 83 -1.59 -8.18 -12.19
CA GLY A 83 -0.58 -7.15 -11.98
C GLY A 83 0.37 -7.50 -10.85
N ILE A 84 -0.17 -7.92 -9.70
CA ILE A 84 0.60 -8.37 -8.54
C ILE A 84 1.48 -9.57 -8.92
N LYS A 85 0.92 -10.59 -9.61
CA LYS A 85 1.69 -11.77 -10.06
C LYS A 85 2.86 -11.43 -10.97
N ARG A 86 2.70 -10.41 -11.83
CA ARG A 86 3.72 -9.96 -12.78
C ARG A 86 4.70 -8.94 -12.20
N GLY A 87 4.46 -8.43 -10.99
CA GLY A 87 5.24 -7.35 -10.39
C GLY A 87 5.06 -6.01 -11.08
N THR A 88 3.98 -5.81 -11.85
CA THR A 88 3.70 -4.54 -12.56
C THR A 88 2.84 -3.59 -11.74
N VAL A 89 2.39 -4.02 -10.57
CA VAL A 89 1.58 -3.29 -9.59
C VAL A 89 1.99 -3.71 -8.18
#